data_AF-A0A935Y113-F1
#
_entry.id   AF-A0A935Y113-F1
#
_cell.length_a   1.000
_cell.length_b   1.000
_cell.length_c   1.000
_cell.angle_alpha   90.00
_cell.angle_beta   90.00
_cell.angle_gamma   90.00
#
_symmetry.space_group_name_H-M   'P 1'
#
loop_
_entity.id
_entity.type
_entity.pdbx_description
1 polymer ?
#
loop_
_entity_poly.entity_id
_entity_poly.type
_entity_poly.pdbx_seq_one_letter_code
_entity_poly.pdbx_strand_id
1 'polypeptide(L)'
;MINAYHIRFSLLGIGLLVSFWTDSYSQTGKSLKTGVENILERKNLLIESAIDSSLREIQILMKAKDSIRLRYETLDMKPSKRELQKNRDLDEQIDRSYQAVRSYDLLLAENRRAFFMNPSDVHLTQKKFEKQMISILKADFPKIVQKNSNPLAPMIDNSSVNDFQIWEECDAKLSEDGKLKSTNYKKLFYNTDPKLEKYFPENDFIECYARVIKSKKNWFLDLKLILANQKVLKLMGNLSYDIPIKLIFMDGDFIYLRNISITSPVYEAQTGRSSYKIQVTLDREKVRKLRKKEIDQIVMVWSSGIEQYEVYDFSIIKRMIACLEQRN
;
A
#
# COMPACT_ATOMS: atom_id res chain seq x y z
N MET A 1 -36.94 16.75 10.87
CA MET A 1 -35.99 16.83 12.01
C MET A 1 -35.17 15.55 12.00
N ILE A 2 -33.96 15.58 11.43
CA ILE A 2 -33.05 14.43 11.44
C ILE A 2 -32.16 14.60 12.66
N ASN A 3 -32.17 13.58 13.51
CA ASN A 3 -31.64 13.57 14.87
C ASN A 3 -30.17 14.00 14.98
N ALA A 4 -29.91 14.92 15.91
CA ALA A 4 -28.58 15.38 16.33
C ALA A 4 -27.69 14.30 17.00
N TYR A 5 -28.17 13.05 17.06
CA TYR A 5 -27.49 11.93 17.73
C TYR A 5 -26.39 11.28 16.88
N HIS A 6 -26.49 11.28 15.54
CA HIS A 6 -25.45 10.68 14.69
C HIS A 6 -24.17 11.52 14.60
N ILE A 7 -24.27 12.85 14.75
CA ILE A 7 -23.11 13.74 14.70
C ILE A 7 -22.24 13.57 15.97
N ARG A 8 -22.82 13.25 17.14
CA ARG A 8 -22.04 13.10 18.37
C ARG A 8 -21.07 11.90 18.37
N PHE A 9 -21.38 10.83 17.63
CA PHE A 9 -20.50 9.65 17.58
C PHE A 9 -19.24 9.88 16.74
N SER A 10 -19.29 10.71 15.69
CA SER A 10 -18.08 11.06 14.92
C SER A 10 -17.17 12.01 15.69
N LEU A 11 -17.73 12.92 16.51
CA LEU A 11 -16.95 13.90 17.26
C LEU A 11 -16.11 13.28 18.40
N LEU A 12 -16.61 12.21 19.03
CA LEU A 12 -15.92 11.50 20.13
C LEU A 12 -14.68 10.73 19.65
N GLY A 13 -14.72 10.15 18.44
CA GLY A 13 -13.56 9.48 17.84
C GLY A 13 -12.43 10.45 17.45
N ILE A 14 -12.78 11.68 17.07
CA ILE A 14 -11.83 12.71 16.62
C ILE A 14 -11.23 13.50 17.80
N GLY A 15 -11.92 13.60 18.93
CA GLY A 15 -11.34 14.16 20.16
C GLY A 15 -10.15 13.35 20.69
N LEU A 16 -10.23 12.02 20.60
CA LEU A 16 -9.14 11.09 20.97
C LEU A 16 -7.92 11.22 20.04
N LEU A 17 -8.13 11.58 18.77
CA LEU A 17 -7.11 11.73 17.74
C LEU A 17 -6.08 12.85 18.04
N VAL A 18 -6.50 13.95 18.68
CA VAL A 18 -5.62 15.11 18.93
C VAL A 18 -4.78 14.94 20.19
N SER A 19 -5.32 14.33 21.24
CA SER A 19 -4.62 14.14 22.51
C SER A 19 -3.53 13.06 22.49
N PHE A 20 -3.60 12.11 21.55
CA PHE A 20 -2.64 11.01 21.46
C PHE A 20 -1.31 11.40 20.79
N TRP A 21 -1.24 12.57 20.15
CA TRP A 21 -0.15 12.97 19.26
C TRP A 21 1.02 13.68 19.93
N THR A 22 0.83 14.29 21.11
CA THR A 22 1.87 15.15 21.74
C THR A 22 2.85 14.42 22.66
N ASP A 23 2.58 13.17 23.05
CA ASP A 23 3.30 12.51 24.15
C ASP A 23 4.45 11.55 23.75
N SER A 24 4.82 11.46 22.46
CA SER A 24 5.70 10.36 21.99
C SER A 24 7.22 10.65 21.93
N TYR A 25 7.76 11.61 22.68
CA TYR A 25 9.21 11.93 22.63
C TYR A 25 9.89 11.96 24.02
N SER A 26 9.81 10.84 24.76
CA SER A 26 10.66 10.64 25.94
C SER A 26 10.69 9.18 26.37
N GLN A 27 11.31 8.26 25.61
CA GLN A 27 11.80 7.00 26.17
C GLN A 27 13.07 6.51 25.46
N THR A 28 13.92 5.89 26.26
CA THR A 28 15.34 5.62 26.07
C THR A 28 15.61 4.32 25.29
N GLY A 29 16.52 4.39 24.32
CA GLY A 29 17.62 3.43 24.17
C GLY A 29 17.38 2.02 23.61
N LYS A 30 16.21 1.63 23.09
CA LYS A 30 16.04 0.41 22.28
C LYS A 30 15.55 0.73 20.87
N SER A 31 16.30 0.25 19.87
CA SER A 31 16.15 0.40 18.41
C SER A 31 15.22 1.55 17.98
N LEU A 32 15.78 2.75 17.80
CA LEU A 32 15.08 3.91 17.23
C LEU A 32 14.29 3.58 15.95
N LYS A 33 14.68 2.54 15.22
CA LYS A 33 14.07 2.13 13.95
C LYS A 33 12.67 1.50 14.14
N THR A 34 12.51 0.59 15.10
CA THR A 34 11.22 -0.08 15.36
C THR A 34 10.18 0.86 15.99
N GLY A 35 10.61 1.86 16.74
CA GLY A 35 9.72 2.88 17.31
C GLY A 35 9.11 3.79 16.24
N VAL A 36 9.93 4.23 15.28
CA VAL A 36 9.48 5.14 14.19
C VAL A 36 8.51 4.44 13.25
N GLU A 37 8.76 3.18 12.90
CA GLU A 37 7.89 2.39 12.01
C GLU A 37 6.49 2.20 12.63
N ASN A 38 6.42 1.82 13.91
CA ASN A 38 5.15 1.70 14.63
C ASN A 38 4.35 3.01 14.68
N ILE A 39 5.03 4.16 14.81
CA ILE A 39 4.36 5.47 14.81
C ILE A 39 3.78 5.78 13.42
N LEU A 40 4.55 5.56 12.36
CA LEU A 40 4.10 5.82 10.99
C LEU A 40 2.94 4.91 10.60
N GLU A 41 2.95 3.64 11.01
CA GLU A 41 1.88 2.69 10.74
C GLU A 41 0.58 3.06 11.45
N ARG A 42 0.65 3.43 12.75
CA ARG A 42 -0.50 3.97 13.47
C ARG A 42 -1.07 5.22 12.80
N LYS A 43 -0.20 6.12 12.30
CA LYS A 43 -0.63 7.30 11.55
C LYS A 43 -1.36 6.91 10.27
N ASN A 44 -0.89 5.91 9.51
CA ASN A 44 -1.59 5.41 8.32
C ASN A 44 -3.01 4.94 8.67
N LEU A 45 -3.15 4.09 9.69
CA LEU A 45 -4.45 3.57 10.12
C LEU A 45 -5.44 4.69 10.48
N LEU A 46 -4.96 5.76 11.13
CA LEU A 46 -5.79 6.90 11.49
C LEU A 46 -6.25 7.69 10.25
N ILE A 47 -5.36 7.89 9.28
CA ILE A 47 -5.70 8.58 8.02
C ILE A 47 -6.68 7.74 7.20
N GLU A 48 -6.46 6.43 7.10
CA GLU A 48 -7.35 5.49 6.42
C GLU A 48 -8.74 5.49 7.06
N SER A 49 -8.81 5.45 8.39
CA SER A 49 -10.09 5.58 9.11
C SER A 49 -10.80 6.91 8.84
N ALA A 50 -10.06 8.00 8.63
CA ALA A 50 -10.63 9.30 8.28
C ALA A 50 -11.20 9.30 6.85
N ILE A 51 -10.46 8.73 5.89
CA ILE A 51 -10.90 8.53 4.50
C ILE A 51 -12.22 7.73 4.48
N ASP A 52 -12.27 6.60 5.17
CA ASP A 52 -13.46 5.75 5.25
C ASP A 52 -14.66 6.47 5.86
N SER A 53 -14.42 7.32 6.86
CA SER A 53 -15.45 8.16 7.45
C SER A 53 -16.01 9.17 6.44
N SER A 54 -15.14 9.89 5.72
CA SER A 54 -15.56 10.87 4.71
C SER A 54 -16.26 10.20 3.51
N LEU A 55 -15.81 9.03 3.07
CA LEU A 55 -16.49 8.27 2.02
C LEU A 55 -17.90 7.83 2.43
N ARG A 56 -18.10 7.41 3.69
CA ARG A 56 -19.44 7.10 4.22
C ARG A 56 -20.35 8.34 4.24
N GLU A 57 -19.81 9.49 4.61
CA GLU A 57 -20.56 10.75 4.57
C GLU A 57 -21.00 11.10 3.14
N ILE A 58 -20.10 11.01 2.16
CA ILE A 58 -20.41 11.22 0.73
C ILE A 58 -21.56 10.31 0.30
N GLN A 59 -21.51 9.01 0.65
CA GLN A 59 -22.57 8.07 0.30
C GLN A 59 -23.94 8.47 0.90
N ILE A 60 -23.96 8.97 2.14
CA ILE A 60 -25.18 9.45 2.79
C ILE A 60 -25.72 10.68 2.08
N LEU A 61 -24.85 11.64 1.75
CA LEU A 61 -25.22 12.87 1.05
C LEU A 61 -25.74 12.58 -0.37
N MET A 62 -25.10 11.67 -1.10
CA MET A 62 -25.56 11.23 -2.42
C MET A 62 -26.94 10.58 -2.35
N LYS A 63 -27.18 9.67 -1.38
CA LYS A 63 -28.52 9.09 -1.17
C LYS A 63 -29.57 10.15 -0.85
N ALA A 64 -29.22 11.14 -0.04
CA ALA A 64 -30.11 12.26 0.27
C ALA A 64 -30.43 13.08 -1.00
N LYS A 65 -29.44 13.31 -1.86
CA LYS A 65 -29.59 13.98 -3.15
C LYS A 65 -30.50 13.20 -4.10
N ASP A 66 -30.26 11.91 -4.24
CA ASP A 66 -31.07 11.02 -5.09
C ASP A 66 -32.52 10.96 -4.61
N SER A 67 -32.76 10.95 -3.30
CA SER A 67 -34.11 11.00 -2.73
C SER A 67 -34.88 12.29 -3.07
N ILE A 68 -34.15 13.40 -3.27
CA ILE A 68 -34.73 14.67 -3.71
C ILE A 68 -35.06 14.57 -5.20
N ARG A 69 -34.12 14.07 -6.01
CA ARG A 69 -34.30 13.90 -7.45
C ARG A 69 -35.48 12.98 -7.80
N LEU A 70 -35.53 11.79 -7.19
CA LEU A 70 -36.57 10.79 -7.44
C LEU A 70 -37.98 11.33 -7.20
N ARG A 71 -38.17 12.17 -6.18
CA ARG A 71 -39.49 12.76 -5.87
C ARG A 71 -40.05 13.59 -7.03
N TYR A 72 -39.21 14.29 -7.79
CA TYR A 72 -39.68 15.08 -8.94
C TYR A 72 -39.92 14.22 -10.17
N GLU A 73 -39.03 13.26 -10.42
CA GLU A 73 -39.16 12.34 -11.54
C GLU A 73 -40.43 11.49 -11.42
N THR A 74 -40.78 11.03 -10.21
CA THR A 74 -41.98 10.21 -10.00
C THR A 74 -43.29 11.00 -10.04
N LEU A 75 -43.27 12.29 -9.70
CA LEU A 75 -44.48 13.11 -9.60
C LEU A 75 -44.71 14.00 -10.83
N ASP A 76 -43.80 14.00 -11.80
CA ASP A 76 -43.77 14.94 -12.93
C ASP A 76 -43.91 16.41 -12.49
N MET A 77 -43.30 16.72 -11.33
CA MET A 77 -43.37 18.04 -10.71
C MET A 77 -42.06 18.80 -10.88
N LYS A 78 -42.14 20.12 -11.11
CA LYS A 78 -40.94 20.98 -11.08
C LYS A 78 -40.47 21.20 -9.64
N PRO A 79 -39.15 21.16 -9.37
CA PRO A 79 -38.61 21.37 -8.03
C PRO A 79 -38.87 22.79 -7.52
N SER A 80 -39.21 22.94 -6.24
CA SER A 80 -39.37 24.26 -5.63
C SER A 80 -38.02 24.99 -5.48
N LYS A 81 -38.04 26.32 -5.36
CA LYS A 81 -36.83 27.12 -5.09
C LYS A 81 -36.08 26.63 -3.84
N ARG A 82 -36.81 26.24 -2.79
CA ARG A 82 -36.24 25.74 -1.54
C ARG A 82 -35.49 24.42 -1.75
N GLU A 83 -36.03 23.55 -2.59
CA GLU A 83 -35.41 22.26 -2.85
C GLU A 83 -34.24 22.35 -3.83
N LEU A 84 -34.31 23.25 -4.81
CA LEU A 84 -33.15 23.61 -5.63
C LEU A 84 -32.00 24.13 -4.77
N GLN A 85 -32.28 24.99 -3.79
CA GLN A 85 -31.28 25.44 -2.84
C GLN A 85 -30.72 24.27 -2.02
N LYS A 86 -31.59 23.42 -1.46
CA LYS A 86 -31.15 22.25 -0.71
C LYS A 86 -30.28 21.31 -1.54
N ASN A 87 -30.58 21.15 -2.83
CA ASN A 87 -29.78 20.33 -3.74
C ASN A 87 -28.39 20.94 -3.97
N ARG A 88 -28.30 22.27 -4.15
CA ARG A 88 -27.01 22.99 -4.21
C ARG A 88 -26.22 22.85 -2.92
N ASP A 89 -26.87 22.98 -1.77
CA ASP A 89 -26.22 22.83 -0.46
C ASP A 89 -25.66 21.41 -0.26
N LEU A 90 -26.33 20.38 -0.79
CA LEU A 90 -25.84 19.01 -0.78
C LEU A 90 -24.64 18.83 -1.71
N ASP A 91 -24.67 19.43 -2.91
CA ASP A 91 -23.55 19.41 -3.85
C ASP A 91 -22.29 20.04 -3.24
N GLU A 92 -22.44 21.21 -2.62
CA GLU A 92 -21.32 21.86 -1.92
C GLU A 92 -20.80 21.04 -0.73
N GLN A 93 -21.64 20.27 -0.05
CA GLN A 93 -21.21 19.35 1.01
C GLN A 93 -20.45 18.15 0.43
N ILE A 94 -20.98 17.53 -0.62
CA ILE A 94 -20.34 16.41 -1.32
C ILE A 94 -18.96 16.82 -1.83
N ASP A 95 -18.87 17.98 -2.49
CA ASP A 95 -17.60 18.50 -3.02
C ASP A 95 -16.57 18.74 -1.91
N ARG A 96 -16.99 19.30 -0.77
CA ARG A 96 -16.12 19.47 0.40
C ARG A 96 -15.62 18.14 0.95
N SER A 97 -16.50 17.15 1.11
CA SER A 97 -16.09 15.83 1.58
C SER A 97 -15.13 15.13 0.60
N TYR A 98 -15.30 15.31 -0.71
CA TYR A 98 -14.33 14.81 -1.70
C TYR A 98 -12.97 15.51 -1.62
N GLN A 99 -12.95 16.83 -1.39
CA GLN A 99 -11.71 17.57 -1.18
C GLN A 99 -10.98 17.09 0.09
N ALA A 100 -11.72 16.77 1.15
CA ALA A 100 -11.19 16.19 2.37
C ALA A 100 -10.55 14.83 2.10
N VAL A 101 -11.26 13.88 1.46
CA VAL A 101 -10.73 12.57 1.05
C VAL A 101 -9.43 12.72 0.28
N ARG A 102 -9.40 13.58 -0.74
CA ARG A 102 -8.20 13.84 -1.55
C ARG A 102 -7.03 14.35 -0.70
N SER A 103 -7.33 15.19 0.30
CA SER A 103 -6.31 15.74 1.20
C SER A 103 -5.75 14.66 2.14
N TYR A 104 -6.61 13.77 2.66
CA TYR A 104 -6.19 12.60 3.43
C TYR A 104 -5.38 11.62 2.58
N ASP A 105 -5.74 11.37 1.33
CA ASP A 105 -4.98 10.51 0.41
C ASP A 105 -3.56 11.05 0.18
N LEU A 106 -3.44 12.37 -0.04
CA LEU A 106 -2.13 13.02 -0.19
C LEU A 106 -1.29 12.89 1.07
N LEU A 107 -1.90 13.08 2.23
CA LEU A 107 -1.24 12.87 3.52
C LEU A 107 -0.80 11.42 3.70
N LEU A 108 -1.67 10.47 3.40
CA LEU A 108 -1.37 9.04 3.49
C LEU A 108 -0.18 8.71 2.58
N ALA A 109 -0.15 9.24 1.37
CA ALA A 109 0.99 9.10 0.46
C ALA A 109 2.28 9.73 1.02
N GLU A 110 2.22 10.94 1.61
CA GLU A 110 3.37 11.57 2.26
C GLU A 110 3.87 10.78 3.47
N ASN A 111 2.98 10.28 4.33
CA ASN A 111 3.33 9.47 5.51
C ASN A 111 3.90 8.12 5.09
N ARG A 112 3.32 7.49 4.06
CA ARG A 112 3.88 6.28 3.45
C ARG A 112 5.26 6.54 2.87
N ARG A 113 5.49 7.66 2.19
CA ARG A 113 6.85 8.06 1.72
C ARG A 113 7.86 8.21 2.86
N ALA A 114 7.43 8.59 4.06
CA ALA A 114 8.35 8.73 5.20
C ALA A 114 9.05 7.41 5.57
N PHE A 115 8.43 6.24 5.32
CA PHE A 115 9.10 4.94 5.48
C PHE A 115 10.32 4.76 4.57
N PHE A 116 10.43 5.58 3.52
CA PHE A 116 11.45 5.51 2.48
C PHE A 116 12.53 6.60 2.61
N MET A 117 12.42 7.48 3.61
CA MET A 117 13.35 8.60 3.81
C MET A 117 14.48 8.23 4.79
N ASN A 118 15.61 8.93 4.69
CA ASN A 118 16.68 8.80 5.69
C ASN A 118 16.15 9.25 7.08
N PRO A 119 16.59 8.63 8.19
CA PRO A 119 16.08 8.96 9.52
C PRO A 119 16.14 10.46 9.89
N SER A 120 17.15 11.19 9.41
CA SER A 120 17.28 12.65 9.59
C SER A 120 16.14 13.44 8.93
N ASP A 121 15.68 12.98 7.78
CA ASP A 121 14.65 13.65 6.97
C ASP A 121 13.24 13.30 7.44
N VAL A 122 13.08 12.11 8.05
CA VAL A 122 11.81 11.65 8.62
C VAL A 122 11.27 12.63 9.65
N HIS A 123 12.11 13.19 10.53
CA HIS A 123 11.64 14.11 11.58
C HIS A 123 11.09 15.43 11.02
N LEU A 124 11.75 15.97 9.98
CA LEU A 124 11.28 17.19 9.32
C LEU A 124 9.97 16.95 8.56
N THR A 125 9.91 15.83 7.83
CA THR A 125 8.70 15.39 7.10
C THR A 125 7.55 15.15 8.07
N GLN A 126 7.81 14.53 9.22
CA GLN A 126 6.81 14.34 10.27
C GLN A 126 6.27 15.69 10.75
N LYS A 127 7.11 16.67 11.10
CA LYS A 127 6.65 18.01 11.52
C LYS A 127 5.78 18.69 10.47
N LYS A 128 6.14 18.56 9.18
CA LYS A 128 5.34 19.10 8.08
C LYS A 128 3.99 18.39 7.98
N PHE A 129 4.00 17.06 8.09
CA PHE A 129 2.82 16.22 8.10
C PHE A 129 1.85 16.62 9.22
N GLU A 130 2.31 16.80 10.47
CA GLU A 130 1.41 17.14 11.58
C GLU A 130 0.74 18.50 11.36
N LYS A 131 1.47 19.47 10.80
CA LYS A 131 0.93 20.79 10.46
C LYS A 131 -0.16 20.70 9.39
N GLN A 132 0.08 19.96 8.32
CA GLN A 132 -0.91 19.74 7.28
C GLN A 132 -2.13 18.99 7.84
N MET A 133 -1.90 18.00 8.70
CA MET A 133 -2.99 17.24 9.28
C MET A 133 -3.90 18.09 10.18
N ILE A 134 -3.31 18.90 11.06
CA ILE A 134 -4.03 19.86 11.88
C ILE A 134 -4.81 20.86 11.01
N SER A 135 -4.24 21.29 9.88
CA SER A 135 -4.93 22.21 8.96
C SER A 135 -6.18 21.59 8.35
N ILE A 136 -6.11 20.32 7.92
CA ILE A 136 -7.24 19.59 7.36
C ILE A 136 -8.31 19.34 8.42
N LEU A 137 -7.92 18.88 9.62
CA LEU A 137 -8.86 18.68 10.72
C LEU A 137 -9.59 19.96 11.13
N LYS A 138 -8.91 21.12 11.12
CA LYS A 138 -9.53 22.42 11.41
C LYS A 138 -10.53 22.85 10.33
N ALA A 139 -10.25 22.53 9.06
CA ALA A 139 -11.14 22.83 7.95
C ALA A 139 -12.41 21.95 7.99
N ASP A 140 -12.25 20.67 8.29
CA ASP A 140 -13.35 19.70 8.31
C ASP A 140 -14.18 19.77 9.60
N PHE A 141 -13.55 20.08 10.75
CA PHE A 141 -14.18 20.04 12.07
C PHE A 141 -13.89 21.31 12.90
N PRO A 142 -14.52 22.45 12.58
CA PRO A 142 -14.26 23.73 13.26
C PRO A 142 -14.61 23.75 14.75
N LYS A 143 -15.23 22.69 15.31
CA LYS A 143 -15.69 22.61 16.70
C LYS A 143 -14.97 21.59 17.59
N ILE A 144 -13.97 20.85 17.09
CA ILE A 144 -13.31 19.78 17.86
C ILE A 144 -11.82 20.08 18.06
N VAL A 145 -11.49 20.92 19.03
CA VAL A 145 -10.13 20.91 19.61
C VAL A 145 -10.27 21.22 21.09
N GLN A 146 -10.40 20.18 21.95
CA GLN A 146 -9.92 20.18 23.34
C GLN A 146 -10.04 18.80 24.04
N LYS A 147 -8.89 18.37 24.61
CA LYS A 147 -8.60 17.53 25.81
C LYS A 147 -8.53 15.97 25.80
N ASN A 148 -7.29 15.51 26.06
CA ASN A 148 -6.67 14.44 26.89
C ASN A 148 -7.22 13.00 27.00
N SER A 149 -6.33 11.99 26.84
CA SER A 149 -6.25 10.74 27.66
C SER A 149 -5.01 9.84 27.34
N ASN A 150 -4.63 8.99 28.32
CA ASN A 150 -3.41 8.16 28.49
C ASN A 150 -3.30 6.89 27.59
N PRO A 151 -2.08 6.29 27.41
CA PRO A 151 -1.88 5.10 26.56
C PRO A 151 -1.73 3.75 27.31
N LEU A 152 -2.11 2.65 26.62
CA LEU A 152 -1.99 1.22 26.99
C LEU A 152 -0.81 0.52 26.29
N ALA A 153 -0.29 -0.56 26.92
CA ALA A 153 0.96 -1.27 26.60
C ALA A 153 0.81 -2.45 25.59
N PRO A 154 1.89 -2.90 24.90
CA PRO A 154 1.85 -4.03 23.94
C PRO A 154 2.50 -5.34 24.46
N MET A 155 2.10 -6.47 23.86
CA MET A 155 2.72 -7.81 23.98
C MET A 155 3.39 -8.24 22.66
N ILE A 156 4.41 -9.10 22.74
CA ILE A 156 5.19 -9.70 21.63
C ILE A 156 5.31 -11.20 21.90
N ASP A 157 5.31 -12.03 20.85
CA ASP A 157 6.00 -13.33 20.88
C ASP A 157 6.66 -13.69 19.54
N ASN A 158 7.78 -14.42 19.60
CA ASN A 158 8.66 -14.80 18.49
C ASN A 158 8.80 -16.33 18.44
N SER A 159 8.84 -16.91 17.24
CA SER A 159 9.41 -18.26 17.06
C SER A 159 10.11 -18.41 15.71
N SER A 160 11.23 -19.12 15.75
CA SER A 160 12.22 -19.33 14.69
C SER A 160 11.99 -20.67 13.96
N VAL A 161 12.21 -20.72 12.65
CA VAL A 161 12.14 -21.94 11.82
C VAL A 161 13.50 -22.27 11.18
N ASN A 162 13.83 -23.57 11.18
CA ASN A 162 15.05 -24.19 10.66
C ASN A 162 15.17 -24.16 9.13
N ASP A 163 16.41 -24.04 8.65
CA ASP A 163 16.81 -23.88 7.25
C ASP A 163 17.15 -25.25 6.61
N PHE A 164 16.40 -25.66 5.58
CA PHE A 164 16.64 -26.87 4.78
C PHE A 164 17.03 -26.45 3.36
N GLN A 165 18.33 -26.40 3.05
CA GLN A 165 18.83 -25.96 1.74
C GLN A 165 18.76 -27.09 0.69
N ILE A 166 17.78 -27.00 -0.21
CA ILE A 166 17.75 -27.77 -1.46
C ILE A 166 18.62 -27.03 -2.49
N TRP A 167 19.69 -27.68 -2.97
CA TRP A 167 20.55 -27.16 -4.03
C TRP A 167 19.93 -27.46 -5.39
N GLU A 168 19.21 -26.49 -5.97
CA GLU A 168 18.76 -26.57 -7.36
C GLU A 168 19.93 -26.34 -8.33
N GLU A 169 19.94 -27.07 -9.45
CA GLU A 169 20.89 -26.88 -10.54
C GLU A 169 20.79 -25.46 -11.13
N CYS A 170 21.94 -24.88 -11.51
CA CYS A 170 22.01 -23.53 -12.07
C CYS A 170 21.53 -23.52 -13.53
N ASP A 171 20.48 -22.75 -13.80
CA ASP A 171 19.75 -22.73 -15.08
C ASP A 171 19.99 -21.45 -15.90
N ALA A 172 21.17 -20.84 -15.73
CA ALA A 172 21.54 -19.60 -16.39
C ALA A 172 21.64 -19.74 -17.91
N LYS A 173 20.96 -18.85 -18.64
CA LYS A 173 21.01 -18.73 -20.09
C LYS A 173 21.79 -17.48 -20.50
N LEU A 174 22.59 -17.60 -21.55
CA LEU A 174 23.28 -16.48 -22.20
C LEU A 174 22.45 -15.98 -23.38
N SER A 175 22.35 -14.67 -23.58
CA SER A 175 21.76 -14.08 -24.79
C SER A 175 22.60 -14.40 -26.01
N GLU A 176 21.98 -14.36 -27.20
CA GLU A 176 22.66 -14.60 -28.49
C GLU A 176 23.88 -13.69 -28.70
N ASP A 177 23.81 -12.44 -28.24
CA ASP A 177 24.91 -11.48 -28.34
C ASP A 177 26.00 -11.65 -27.26
N GLY A 178 25.83 -12.61 -26.35
CA GLY A 178 26.76 -12.90 -25.26
C GLY A 178 26.81 -11.84 -24.14
N LYS A 179 25.96 -10.80 -24.19
CA LYS A 179 26.05 -9.65 -23.27
C LYS A 179 25.20 -9.79 -22.02
N LEU A 180 24.19 -10.67 -22.03
CA LEU A 180 23.24 -10.86 -20.95
C LEU A 180 23.27 -12.31 -20.47
N LYS A 181 23.41 -12.51 -19.17
CA LYS A 181 23.11 -13.78 -18.51
C LYS A 181 21.83 -13.63 -17.70
N SER A 182 20.91 -14.57 -17.79
CA SER A 182 19.66 -14.56 -17.02
C SER A 182 19.29 -15.95 -16.50
N THR A 183 18.74 -16.04 -15.30
CA THR A 183 18.10 -17.27 -14.82
C THR A 183 16.74 -17.47 -15.47
N ASN A 184 16.13 -18.66 -15.36
CA ASN A 184 14.71 -18.77 -15.67
C ASN A 184 13.86 -18.12 -14.58
N TYR A 185 12.59 -17.92 -14.92
CA TYR A 185 11.58 -17.48 -13.95
C TYR A 185 11.32 -18.60 -12.94
N LYS A 186 11.40 -18.28 -11.65
CA LYS A 186 10.97 -19.17 -10.56
C LYS A 186 9.90 -18.47 -9.72
N LYS A 187 8.95 -19.24 -9.19
CA LYS A 187 7.84 -18.70 -8.38
C LYS A 187 8.40 -18.13 -7.08
N LEU A 188 8.16 -16.84 -6.84
CA LEU A 188 8.60 -16.11 -5.65
C LEU A 188 7.53 -16.17 -4.56
N PHE A 189 6.28 -15.87 -4.93
CA PHE A 189 5.13 -15.97 -4.05
C PHE A 189 3.87 -16.28 -4.84
N TYR A 190 2.84 -16.67 -4.11
CA TYR A 190 1.47 -16.76 -4.57
C TYR A 190 0.56 -16.35 -3.41
N ASN A 191 -0.62 -15.81 -3.70
CA ASN A 191 -1.57 -15.41 -2.66
C ASN A 191 -2.99 -15.45 -3.20
N THR A 192 -3.91 -15.82 -2.32
CA THR A 192 -5.35 -15.72 -2.53
C THR A 192 -5.95 -15.17 -1.24
N ASP A 193 -6.61 -14.02 -1.30
CA ASP A 193 -7.34 -13.51 -0.13
C ASP A 193 -8.33 -14.60 0.34
N PRO A 194 -8.42 -14.91 1.64
CA PRO A 194 -9.35 -15.92 2.16
C PRO A 194 -10.81 -15.73 1.71
N LYS A 195 -11.23 -14.49 1.43
CA LYS A 195 -12.57 -14.16 0.90
C LYS A 195 -12.75 -14.59 -0.55
N LEU A 196 -11.65 -14.75 -1.29
CA LEU A 196 -11.60 -15.11 -2.70
C LEU A 196 -11.34 -16.60 -2.95
N GLU A 197 -10.83 -17.36 -1.97
CA GLU A 197 -10.48 -18.79 -2.12
C GLU A 197 -11.58 -19.62 -2.78
N LYS A 198 -12.84 -19.40 -2.42
CA LYS A 198 -14.00 -20.12 -2.98
C LYS A 198 -14.16 -19.94 -4.49
N TYR A 199 -13.66 -18.85 -5.04
CA TYR A 199 -13.73 -18.55 -6.47
C TYR A 199 -12.51 -19.06 -7.24
N PHE A 200 -11.46 -19.48 -6.54
CA PHE A 200 -10.20 -19.93 -7.12
C PHE A 200 -9.74 -21.28 -6.51
N PRO A 201 -10.52 -22.37 -6.68
CA PRO A 201 -10.22 -23.65 -6.03
C PRO A 201 -8.98 -24.35 -6.60
N GLU A 202 -8.59 -24.03 -7.84
CA GLU A 202 -7.52 -24.72 -8.56
C GLU A 202 -6.25 -23.88 -8.71
N ASN A 203 -6.31 -22.57 -8.48
CA ASN A 203 -5.22 -21.64 -8.79
C ASN A 203 -5.19 -20.49 -7.80
N ASP A 204 -4.05 -19.86 -7.63
CA ASP A 204 -3.96 -18.66 -6.81
C ASP A 204 -4.48 -17.41 -7.54
N PHE A 205 -5.07 -16.48 -6.78
CA PHE A 205 -5.54 -15.21 -7.32
C PHE A 205 -4.39 -14.41 -7.92
N ILE A 206 -3.24 -14.36 -7.23
CA ILE A 206 -2.00 -13.74 -7.71
C ILE A 206 -0.83 -14.69 -7.55
N GLU A 207 0.00 -14.78 -8.59
CA GLU A 207 1.28 -15.44 -8.57
C GLU A 207 2.36 -14.47 -9.02
N CYS A 208 3.54 -14.54 -8.41
CA CYS A 208 4.71 -13.77 -8.82
C CYS A 208 5.87 -14.69 -9.14
N TYR A 209 6.50 -14.45 -10.27
CA TYR A 209 7.70 -15.14 -10.70
C TYR A 209 8.85 -14.14 -10.80
N ALA A 210 10.01 -14.52 -10.28
CA ALA A 210 11.22 -13.71 -10.32
C ALA A 210 12.25 -14.35 -11.26
N ARG A 211 13.04 -13.54 -11.94
CA ARG A 211 14.33 -13.93 -12.52
C ARG A 211 15.36 -12.83 -12.32
N VAL A 212 16.62 -13.20 -12.23
CA VAL A 212 17.73 -12.24 -12.17
C VAL A 212 18.40 -12.16 -13.54
N ILE A 213 18.78 -10.95 -13.93
CA ILE A 213 19.52 -10.68 -15.16
C ILE A 213 20.79 -9.92 -14.81
N LYS A 214 21.90 -10.33 -15.43
CA LYS A 214 23.21 -9.68 -15.32
C LYS A 214 23.67 -9.22 -16.69
N SER A 215 23.90 -7.91 -16.82
CA SER A 215 24.48 -7.28 -18.00
C SER A 215 25.77 -6.56 -17.63
N LYS A 216 26.92 -7.14 -17.97
CA LYS A 216 28.24 -6.62 -17.55
C LYS A 216 28.31 -6.39 -16.03
N LYS A 217 28.25 -5.13 -15.59
CA LYS A 217 28.27 -4.70 -14.17
C LYS A 217 26.88 -4.43 -13.60
N ASN A 218 25.86 -4.37 -14.45
CA ASN A 218 24.49 -4.04 -14.06
C ASN A 218 23.72 -5.32 -13.74
N TRP A 219 22.87 -5.23 -12.73
CA TRP A 219 21.99 -6.30 -12.30
C TRP A 219 20.55 -5.82 -12.34
N PHE A 220 19.66 -6.71 -12.75
CA PHE A 220 18.24 -6.45 -12.82
C PHE A 220 17.49 -7.62 -12.20
N LEU A 221 16.36 -7.31 -11.60
CA LEU A 221 15.39 -8.30 -11.15
C LEU A 221 14.11 -8.06 -11.96
N ASP A 222 13.70 -9.08 -12.68
CA ASP A 222 12.45 -9.09 -13.42
C ASP A 222 11.41 -9.83 -12.59
N LEU A 223 10.29 -9.19 -12.34
CA LEU A 223 9.11 -9.77 -11.71
C LEU A 223 8.00 -9.92 -12.76
N LYS A 224 7.38 -11.09 -12.81
CA LYS A 224 6.21 -11.38 -13.62
C LYS A 224 5.05 -11.72 -12.69
N LEU A 225 4.08 -10.81 -12.59
CA LEU A 225 2.85 -11.04 -11.85
C LEU A 225 1.83 -11.65 -12.79
N ILE A 226 1.11 -12.67 -12.32
CA ILE A 226 0.04 -13.33 -13.05
C ILE A 226 -1.19 -13.36 -12.14
N LEU A 227 -2.27 -12.72 -12.59
CA LEU A 227 -3.49 -12.59 -11.81
C LEU A 227 -4.63 -13.33 -12.50
N ALA A 228 -5.40 -14.09 -11.73
CA ALA A 228 -6.53 -14.90 -12.19
C ALA A 228 -7.80 -14.06 -12.43
N ASN A 229 -7.69 -12.95 -13.15
CA ASN A 229 -8.84 -12.11 -13.48
C ASN A 229 -8.61 -11.31 -14.76
N GLN A 230 -9.67 -11.07 -15.53
CA GLN A 230 -9.66 -10.15 -16.67
C GLN A 230 -9.72 -8.67 -16.23
N LYS A 231 -10.39 -8.39 -15.11
CA LYS A 231 -10.69 -7.03 -14.62
C LYS A 231 -9.73 -6.59 -13.51
N VAL A 232 -8.47 -7.01 -13.58
CA VAL A 232 -7.47 -6.71 -12.54
C VAL A 232 -7.30 -5.21 -12.31
N LEU A 233 -7.29 -4.41 -13.37
CA LEU A 233 -7.24 -2.96 -13.28
C LEU A 233 -8.37 -2.36 -12.45
N LYS A 234 -9.55 -2.99 -12.45
CA LYS A 234 -10.69 -2.52 -11.66
C LYS A 234 -10.57 -2.95 -10.19
N LEU A 235 -9.98 -4.10 -9.94
CA LEU A 235 -9.90 -4.70 -8.59
C LEU A 235 -8.69 -4.18 -7.81
N MET A 236 -7.50 -4.26 -8.41
CA MET A 236 -6.24 -3.87 -7.79
C MET A 236 -5.71 -2.54 -8.31
N GLY A 237 -6.22 -2.04 -9.43
CA GLY A 237 -5.71 -0.80 -10.01
C GLY A 237 -4.39 -0.98 -10.75
N ASN A 238 -3.60 0.10 -10.76
CA ASN A 238 -2.33 0.18 -11.47
C ASN A 238 -1.14 0.12 -10.50
N LEU A 239 -0.04 -0.47 -10.97
CA LEU A 239 1.27 -0.32 -10.34
C LEU A 239 1.97 0.90 -10.94
N SER A 240 2.40 1.81 -10.09
CA SER A 240 3.06 3.04 -10.54
C SER A 240 4.56 2.86 -10.64
N TYR A 241 5.15 3.42 -11.70
CA TYR A 241 6.59 3.35 -11.94
C TYR A 241 7.41 4.09 -10.87
N ASP A 242 6.87 5.17 -10.31
CA ASP A 242 7.54 6.01 -9.33
C ASP A 242 7.54 5.44 -7.91
N ILE A 243 6.70 4.43 -7.63
CA ILE A 243 6.59 3.82 -6.31
C ILE A 243 7.47 2.56 -6.24
N PRO A 244 8.52 2.54 -5.41
CA PRO A 244 9.41 1.39 -5.32
C PRO A 244 8.73 0.20 -4.63
N ILE A 245 9.18 -1.00 -4.99
CA ILE A 245 8.81 -2.25 -4.31
C ILE A 245 9.68 -2.40 -3.07
N LYS A 246 9.11 -2.77 -1.93
CA LYS A 246 9.88 -3.08 -0.70
C LYS A 246 10.11 -4.58 -0.62
N LEU A 247 11.34 -5.00 -0.41
CA LEU A 247 11.66 -6.36 0.06
C LEU A 247 11.99 -6.29 1.54
N ILE A 248 11.30 -7.07 2.36
CA ILE A 248 11.58 -7.25 3.79
C ILE A 248 12.30 -8.58 3.93
N PHE A 249 13.38 -8.58 4.70
CA PHE A 249 14.18 -9.77 4.99
C PHE A 249 13.73 -10.42 6.30
N MET A 250 14.08 -11.69 6.50
CA MET A 250 13.78 -12.46 7.72
C MET A 250 14.25 -11.77 9.02
N ASP A 251 15.26 -10.90 8.94
CA ASP A 251 15.76 -10.13 10.09
C ASP A 251 15.07 -8.77 10.28
N GLY A 252 13.96 -8.52 9.59
CA GLY A 252 13.18 -7.28 9.64
C GLY A 252 13.83 -6.09 8.90
N ASP A 253 15.04 -6.24 8.39
CA ASP A 253 15.65 -5.24 7.52
C ASP A 253 14.96 -5.23 6.14
N PHE A 254 15.19 -4.21 5.33
CA PHE A 254 14.53 -4.10 4.03
C PHE A 254 15.39 -3.40 2.98
N ILE A 255 15.01 -3.55 1.72
CA ILE A 255 15.49 -2.70 0.61
C ILE A 255 14.33 -2.22 -0.24
N TYR A 256 14.51 -1.06 -0.86
CA TYR A 256 13.61 -0.54 -1.88
C TYR A 256 14.17 -0.80 -3.27
N LEU A 257 13.35 -1.38 -4.13
CA LEU A 257 13.64 -1.69 -5.50
C LEU A 257 12.99 -0.64 -6.40
N ARG A 258 13.81 0.12 -7.11
CA ARG A 258 13.32 1.15 -8.03
C ARG A 258 12.92 0.49 -9.35
N ASN A 259 11.67 0.70 -9.74
CA ASN A 259 11.16 0.23 -11.02
C ASN A 259 11.83 1.03 -12.15
N ILE A 260 12.29 0.31 -13.17
CA ILE A 260 12.81 0.87 -14.43
C ILE A 260 11.96 0.54 -15.64
N SER A 261 11.02 -0.40 -15.50
CA SER A 261 9.87 -0.50 -16.39
C SER A 261 8.74 -1.25 -15.68
N ILE A 262 7.51 -0.89 -16.04
CA ILE A 262 6.29 -1.61 -15.69
C ILE A 262 5.47 -1.69 -16.97
N THR A 263 5.06 -2.89 -17.36
CA THR A 263 4.14 -3.05 -18.49
C THR A 263 2.69 -2.90 -18.03
N SER A 264 1.85 -2.31 -18.86
CA SER A 264 0.40 -2.45 -18.72
C SER A 264 0.01 -3.92 -18.66
N PRO A 265 -1.07 -4.29 -17.95
CA PRO A 265 -1.50 -5.68 -17.88
C PRO A 265 -1.86 -6.20 -19.26
N VAL A 266 -1.32 -7.37 -19.59
CA VAL A 266 -1.69 -8.10 -20.81
C VAL A 266 -2.65 -9.21 -20.41
N TYR A 267 -3.89 -9.11 -20.89
CA TYR A 267 -4.91 -10.15 -20.71
C TYR A 267 -4.75 -11.25 -21.74
N GLU A 268 -4.72 -12.50 -21.28
CA GLU A 268 -4.66 -13.69 -22.11
C GLU A 268 -6.00 -14.42 -22.07
N ALA A 269 -6.76 -14.35 -23.17
CA ALA A 269 -8.12 -14.87 -23.22
C ALA A 269 -8.22 -16.40 -23.05
N GLN A 270 -7.16 -17.14 -23.44
CA GLN A 270 -7.13 -18.60 -23.34
C GLN A 270 -7.04 -19.07 -21.88
N THR A 271 -6.26 -18.36 -21.07
CA THR A 271 -6.04 -18.71 -19.65
C THR A 271 -6.96 -17.92 -18.72
N GLY A 272 -7.57 -16.84 -19.20
CA GLY A 272 -8.35 -15.91 -18.38
C GLY A 272 -7.49 -15.08 -17.42
N ARG A 273 -6.17 -15.05 -17.63
CA ARG A 273 -5.20 -14.43 -16.71
C ARG A 273 -4.70 -13.11 -17.27
N SER A 274 -4.42 -12.16 -16.37
CA SER A 274 -3.73 -10.92 -16.71
C SER A 274 -2.31 -10.96 -16.18
N SER A 275 -1.35 -10.47 -16.96
CA SER A 275 0.05 -10.45 -16.54
C SER A 275 0.69 -9.07 -16.55
N TYR A 276 1.48 -8.78 -15.53
CA TYR A 276 2.34 -7.60 -15.47
C TYR A 276 3.81 -8.04 -15.50
N LYS A 277 4.65 -7.25 -16.15
CA LYS A 277 6.09 -7.37 -16.06
C LYS A 277 6.66 -6.11 -15.44
N ILE A 278 7.46 -6.29 -14.40
CA ILE A 278 8.16 -5.23 -13.70
C ILE A 278 9.64 -5.55 -13.79
N GLN A 279 10.43 -4.56 -14.16
CA GLN A 279 11.88 -4.67 -14.10
C GLN A 279 12.40 -3.64 -13.10
N VAL A 280 13.27 -4.10 -12.20
CA VAL A 280 13.95 -3.25 -11.23
C VAL A 280 15.45 -3.30 -11.43
N THR A 281 16.13 -2.20 -11.12
CA THR A 281 17.60 -2.17 -11.09
C THR A 281 18.12 -2.56 -9.72
N LEU A 282 19.16 -3.39 -9.71
CA LEU A 282 19.89 -3.77 -8.52
C LEU A 282 21.29 -3.14 -8.58
N ASP A 283 21.54 -2.14 -7.75
CA ASP A 283 22.89 -1.63 -7.54
C ASP A 283 23.75 -2.62 -6.75
N ARG A 284 25.05 -2.32 -6.66
CA ARG A 284 26.02 -3.17 -5.97
C ARG A 284 25.66 -3.44 -4.51
N GLU A 285 25.06 -2.47 -3.82
CA GLU A 285 24.68 -2.62 -2.42
C GLU A 285 23.49 -3.58 -2.27
N LYS A 286 22.46 -3.42 -3.11
CA LYS A 286 21.29 -4.30 -3.15
C LYS A 286 21.69 -5.73 -3.48
N VAL A 287 22.53 -5.94 -4.50
CA VAL A 287 23.07 -7.27 -4.82
C VAL A 287 23.82 -7.85 -3.63
N ARG A 288 24.70 -7.07 -2.99
CA ARG A 288 25.43 -7.52 -1.78
C ARG A 288 24.50 -7.94 -0.66
N LYS A 289 23.37 -7.24 -0.48
CA LYS A 289 22.38 -7.53 0.56
C LYS A 289 21.57 -8.79 0.22
N LEU A 290 21.10 -8.91 -1.03
CA LEU A 290 20.39 -10.09 -1.54
C LEU A 290 21.25 -11.36 -1.58
N ARG A 291 22.58 -11.24 -1.64
CA ARG A 291 23.50 -12.38 -1.46
C ARG A 291 23.54 -12.92 -0.04
N LYS A 292 23.27 -12.07 0.95
CA LYS A 292 23.49 -12.37 2.37
C LYS A 292 22.20 -12.64 3.12
N LYS A 293 21.10 -12.03 2.69
CA LYS A 293 19.83 -12.04 3.40
C LYS A 293 18.78 -12.80 2.62
N GLU A 294 17.89 -13.41 3.39
CA GLU A 294 16.75 -14.15 2.90
C GLU A 294 15.51 -13.27 2.98
N ILE A 295 14.72 -13.30 1.91
CA ILE A 295 13.56 -12.42 1.74
C ILE A 295 12.37 -13.09 2.40
N ASP A 296 11.76 -12.41 3.35
CA ASP A 296 10.54 -12.85 4.01
C ASP A 296 9.30 -12.40 3.23
N GLN A 297 9.26 -11.13 2.87
CA GLN A 297 8.07 -10.51 2.29
C GLN A 297 8.41 -9.50 1.19
N ILE A 298 7.42 -9.29 0.33
CA ILE A 298 7.44 -8.25 -0.70
C ILE A 298 6.21 -7.37 -0.57
N VAL A 299 6.42 -6.06 -0.46
CA VAL A 299 5.36 -5.07 -0.37
C VAL A 299 5.25 -4.34 -1.70
N MET A 300 4.06 -4.34 -2.26
CA MET A 300 3.71 -3.65 -3.50
C MET A 300 2.63 -2.62 -3.22
N VAL A 301 2.81 -1.43 -3.80
CA VAL A 301 1.82 -0.36 -3.69
C VAL A 301 1.06 -0.29 -5.00
N TRP A 302 -0.20 -0.69 -4.93
CA TRP A 302 -1.17 -0.57 -5.99
C TRP A 302 -1.93 0.74 -5.86
N SER A 303 -2.58 1.19 -6.93
CA SER A 303 -3.46 2.36 -6.82
C SER A 303 -4.70 2.09 -5.96
N SER A 304 -5.06 0.82 -5.71
CA SER A 304 -6.13 0.46 -4.76
C SER A 304 -5.68 0.35 -3.32
N GLY A 305 -4.37 0.23 -3.03
CA GLY A 305 -3.89 -0.04 -1.69
C GLY A 305 -2.47 -0.60 -1.61
N ILE A 306 -2.03 -0.90 -0.39
CA ILE A 306 -0.76 -1.58 -0.14
C ILE A 306 -1.07 -3.05 0.05
N GLU A 307 -0.32 -3.90 -0.66
CA GLU A 307 -0.39 -5.34 -0.50
C GLU A 307 0.97 -5.88 -0.08
N GLN A 308 0.95 -6.83 0.84
CA GLN A 308 2.12 -7.52 1.35
C GLN A 308 1.98 -9.01 1.07
N TYR A 309 3.00 -9.59 0.45
CA TYR A 309 3.00 -11.00 0.07
C TYR A 309 4.17 -11.71 0.75
N GLU A 310 3.88 -12.86 1.34
CA GLU A 310 4.87 -13.75 1.92
C GLU A 310 5.63 -14.49 0.82
N VAL A 311 6.95 -14.59 0.97
CA VAL A 311 7.82 -15.32 0.04
C VAL A 311 8.00 -16.73 0.58
N TYR A 312 7.65 -17.74 -0.20
CA TYR A 312 7.74 -19.13 0.25
C TYR A 312 9.16 -19.70 0.18
N ASP A 313 9.97 -19.20 -0.76
CA ASP A 313 11.37 -19.61 -0.92
C ASP A 313 12.28 -18.42 -0.61
N PHE A 314 12.61 -18.29 0.68
CA PHE A 314 13.32 -17.14 1.23
C PHE A 314 14.71 -16.93 0.60
N SER A 315 15.30 -18.01 0.05
CA SER A 315 16.65 -18.02 -0.53
C SER A 315 16.64 -17.97 -2.07
N ILE A 316 15.48 -17.86 -2.72
CA ILE A 316 15.37 -17.99 -4.19
C ILE A 316 16.23 -16.99 -4.97
N ILE A 317 16.17 -15.69 -4.61
CA ILE A 317 16.93 -14.64 -5.30
C ILE A 317 18.43 -14.78 -5.00
N LYS A 318 18.79 -15.19 -3.78
CA LYS A 318 20.18 -15.47 -3.38
C LYS A 318 20.77 -16.58 -4.26
N ARG A 319 20.05 -17.68 -4.48
CA ARG A 319 20.47 -18.78 -5.36
C ARG A 319 20.58 -18.32 -6.82
N MET A 320 19.64 -17.52 -7.32
CA MET A 320 19.71 -16.95 -8.67
C MET A 320 20.94 -16.08 -8.89
N ILE A 321 21.28 -15.21 -7.92
CA ILE A 321 22.48 -14.37 -7.98
C ILE A 321 23.74 -15.23 -7.99
N ALA A 322 23.81 -16.24 -7.11
CA ALA A 322 24.93 -17.17 -7.05
C ALA A 322 25.13 -17.90 -8.38
N CYS A 323 24.04 -18.38 -8.99
CA CYS A 323 24.05 -19.03 -10.31
C CYS A 323 24.67 -18.13 -11.41
N LEU A 324 24.32 -16.83 -11.45
CA LEU A 324 24.89 -15.88 -12.42
C LEU A 324 26.32 -15.41 -12.11
N GLU A 325 26.87 -15.79 -10.95
CA GLU A 325 28.24 -15.50 -10.53
C GLU A 325 29.21 -16.64 -10.78
N GLN A 326 28.70 -17.85 -11.01
CA GLN A 326 29.53 -18.97 -11.42
C GLN A 326 30.30 -18.60 -12.69
N ARG A 327 31.62 -18.78 -12.64
CA ARG A 327 32.47 -18.68 -13.81
C ARG A 327 32.20 -19.93 -14.64
N ASN A 328 31.65 -19.76 -15.84
CA ASN A 328 31.70 -20.79 -16.87
C ASN A 328 33.06 -20.71 -17.54
#